data_AF-A0A9D9U1T8-F1
#
_entry.id   AF-A0A9D9U1T8-F1
#
_cell.length_a   1.000
_cell.length_b   1.000
_cell.length_c   1.000
_cell.angle_alpha   90.00
_cell.angle_beta   90.00
_cell.angle_gamma   90.00
#
_symmetry.space_group_name_H-M   'P 1'
#
loop_
_entity.id
_entity.type
_entity.pdbx_description
1 polymer ?
#
loop_
_entity_poly.entity_id
_entity_poly.type
_entity_poly.pdbx_seq_one_letter_code
_entity_poly.pdbx_strand_id
1 'polypeptide(L)'
;MSENYKDILSNLSTSVDQETLLLYLQGKLSEEKKHEIEKQLLQNEFDEEAMDGLQEFKDKEQLQYMVEMLNRDLKKKTEKKKRRREKMNIKDQPWLYISILILIIILALSYIFIRKMLTNG
;
A
#
# COMPACT_ATOMS: atom_id res chain seq x y z
N MET A 1 1.08 10.34 -7.24
CA MET A 1 -0.07 9.66 -7.86
C MET A 1 -0.23 8.26 -7.26
N SER A 2 -0.89 8.15 -6.10
CA SER A 2 -1.09 6.91 -5.32
C SER A 2 -2.52 6.71 -4.83
N GLU A 3 -3.45 7.62 -5.16
CA GLU A 3 -4.81 7.66 -4.61
C GLU A 3 -5.73 6.57 -5.19
N ASN A 4 -5.43 6.03 -6.37
CA ASN A 4 -6.40 5.24 -7.16
C ASN A 4 -6.47 3.73 -6.82
N TYR A 5 -5.66 3.22 -5.89
CA TYR A 5 -5.75 1.79 -5.48
C TYR A 5 -6.77 1.56 -4.37
N LYS A 6 -7.10 2.61 -3.60
CA LYS A 6 -8.15 2.53 -2.58
C LYS A 6 -9.52 2.36 -3.22
N ASP A 7 -9.75 2.95 -4.39
CA ASP A 7 -11.03 2.89 -5.12
C ASP A 7 -11.35 1.53 -5.76
N ILE A 8 -10.32 0.70 -6.03
CA ILE A 8 -10.52 -0.64 -6.60
C ILE A 8 -10.87 -1.65 -5.50
N LEU A 9 -10.47 -1.38 -4.25
CA LEU A 9 -10.77 -2.21 -3.09
C LEU A 9 -11.98 -1.71 -2.29
N SER A 10 -12.42 -0.47 -2.47
CA SER A 10 -13.64 0.06 -1.84
C SER A 10 -14.93 -0.59 -2.35
N ASN A 11 -14.90 -1.18 -3.55
CA ASN A 11 -15.97 -2.04 -4.05
C ASN A 11 -15.83 -3.51 -3.60
N LEU A 12 -14.70 -3.86 -2.95
CA LEU A 12 -14.42 -5.20 -2.43
C LEU A 12 -14.54 -5.27 -0.91
N SER A 13 -14.87 -4.16 -0.24
CA SER A 13 -15.28 -4.20 1.15
C SER A 13 -16.67 -4.81 1.18
N THR A 14 -16.72 -6.12 1.43
CA THR A 14 -17.95 -6.81 1.83
C THR A 14 -18.64 -5.97 2.89
N SER A 15 -19.96 -5.86 2.80
CA SER A 15 -20.77 -5.13 3.80
C SER A 15 -20.57 -5.68 5.21
N VAL A 16 -20.06 -6.92 5.29
CA VAL A 16 -19.76 -7.66 6.51
C VAL A 16 -18.26 -7.73 6.77
N ASP A 17 -17.88 -7.55 8.04
CA ASP A 17 -16.52 -7.71 8.53
C ASP A 17 -16.01 -9.17 8.43
N GLN A 18 -14.76 -9.32 8.01
CA GLN A 18 -14.15 -10.63 7.73
C GLN A 18 -14.03 -11.52 8.98
N GLU A 19 -13.69 -10.94 10.14
CA GLU A 19 -13.59 -11.70 11.40
C GLU A 19 -14.96 -12.24 11.81
N THR A 20 -16.00 -11.43 11.62
CA THR A 20 -17.39 -11.81 11.88
C THR A 20 -17.86 -12.94 10.96
N LEU A 21 -17.50 -12.91 9.67
CA LEU A 21 -17.79 -14.00 8.72
C LEU A 21 -17.07 -15.31 9.09
N LEU A 22 -15.83 -15.24 9.56
CA LEU A 22 -15.10 -16.43 10.02
C LEU A 22 -15.80 -17.07 11.23
N LEU A 23 -16.25 -16.26 12.19
CA LEU A 23 -17.00 -16.74 13.36
C LEU A 23 -18.35 -17.34 12.97
N TYR A 24 -19.04 -16.75 11.99
CA TYR A 24 -20.27 -17.29 11.39
C TYR A 24 -20.02 -18.68 10.78
N LEU A 25 -19.00 -18.82 9.93
CA LEU A 25 -18.63 -20.08 9.29
C LEU A 25 -18.22 -21.17 10.29
N GLN A 26 -17.66 -20.78 11.44
CA GLN A 26 -17.29 -21.69 12.53
C GLN A 26 -18.47 -22.05 13.45
N GLY A 27 -19.65 -21.44 13.27
CA GLY A 27 -20.81 -21.64 14.15
C GLY A 27 -20.64 -21.05 15.55
N LYS A 28 -19.75 -20.07 15.73
CA LYS A 28 -19.44 -19.43 17.03
C LYS A 28 -20.21 -18.12 17.26
N LEU A 29 -21.04 -17.70 16.31
CA LEU A 29 -21.88 -16.51 16.41
C LEU A 29 -23.18 -16.80 17.19
N SER A 30 -23.73 -15.81 17.88
CA SER A 30 -25.07 -15.92 18.47
C SER A 30 -26.15 -15.88 17.39
N GLU A 31 -27.29 -16.53 17.64
CA GLU A 31 -28.42 -16.59 16.69
C GLU A 31 -28.91 -15.21 16.22
N GLU A 32 -28.96 -14.24 17.12
CA GLU A 32 -29.34 -12.85 16.78
C GLU A 32 -28.40 -12.22 15.76
N LYS A 33 -27.08 -12.37 15.97
CA LYS A 33 -26.07 -11.86 15.03
C LYS A 33 -26.05 -12.64 13.73
N LYS A 34 -26.31 -13.94 13.79
CA LYS A 34 -26.35 -14.82 12.61
C LYS A 34 -27.41 -14.32 11.62
N HIS A 35 -28.59 -14.01 12.14
CA HIS A 35 -29.73 -13.53 11.35
C HIS A 35 -29.49 -12.12 10.77
N GLU A 36 -28.72 -11.28 11.48
CA GLU A 36 -28.29 -9.97 10.97
C GLU A 36 -27.32 -10.10 9.79
N ILE A 37 -26.35 -11.01 9.90
CA ILE A 37 -25.38 -11.31 8.84
C ILE A 37 -26.07 -11.86 7.59
N GLU A 38 -26.97 -12.83 7.75
CA GLU A 38 -27.73 -13.39 6.63
C GLU A 38 -28.54 -12.31 5.90
N LYS A 39 -29.16 -11.38 6.64
CA LYS A 39 -29.84 -10.23 6.06
C LYS A 39 -28.91 -9.29 5.30
N GLN A 40 -27.67 -9.13 5.74
CA GLN A 40 -26.66 -8.30 5.06
C GLN A 40 -26.13 -8.98 3.79
N LEU A 41 -25.87 -10.29 3.83
CA LEU A 41 -25.40 -11.07 2.68
C LEU A 41 -26.42 -11.10 1.55
N LEU A 42 -27.72 -11.23 1.87
CA LEU A 42 -28.82 -11.17 0.90
C LEU A 42 -28.97 -9.82 0.18
N GLN A 43 -28.28 -8.76 0.62
CA GLN A 43 -28.32 -7.46 -0.07
C GLN A 43 -27.44 -7.43 -1.32
N ASN A 44 -26.53 -8.40 -1.47
CA ASN A 44 -25.57 -8.44 -2.54
C ASN A 44 -25.39 -9.87 -3.06
N GLU A 45 -25.83 -10.12 -4.29
CA GLU A 45 -25.73 -11.41 -4.99
C GLU A 45 -24.29 -11.97 -4.98
N PHE A 46 -23.28 -11.10 -5.06
CA PHE A 46 -21.87 -11.51 -4.99
C PHE A 46 -21.47 -12.02 -3.60
N ASP A 47 -21.95 -11.38 -2.53
CA ASP A 47 -21.62 -11.77 -1.16
C ASP A 47 -22.31 -13.07 -0.78
N GLU A 48 -23.54 -13.29 -1.28
CA GLU A 48 -24.28 -14.55 -1.16
C GLU A 48 -23.57 -15.71 -1.87
N GLU A 49 -23.23 -15.55 -3.16
CA GLU A 49 -22.51 -16.57 -3.94
C GLU A 49 -21.13 -16.90 -3.33
N ALA A 50 -20.40 -15.88 -2.87
CA ALA A 50 -19.12 -16.06 -2.20
C ALA A 50 -19.28 -16.81 -0.87
N MET A 51 -20.35 -16.53 -0.11
CA MET A 51 -20.62 -17.21 1.16
C MET A 51 -20.89 -18.69 0.95
N ASP A 52 -21.71 -19.05 -0.03
CA ASP A 52 -22.01 -20.44 -0.37
C ASP A 52 -20.73 -21.22 -0.70
N GLY A 53 -19.84 -20.64 -1.52
CA GLY A 53 -18.53 -21.25 -1.80
C GLY A 53 -17.65 -21.45 -0.56
N LEU A 54 -17.69 -20.52 0.41
CA LEU A 54 -16.99 -20.65 1.68
C LEU A 54 -17.67 -21.67 2.62
N GLN A 55 -18.99 -21.87 2.51
CA GLN A 55 -19.73 -22.88 3.26
C GLN A 55 -19.40 -24.31 2.79
N GLU A 56 -19.09 -24.51 1.52
CA GLU A 56 -18.66 -25.83 1.00
C GLU A 56 -17.29 -26.30 1.50
N PHE A 57 -16.46 -25.38 2.04
CA PHE A 57 -15.17 -25.75 2.62
C PHE A 57 -15.34 -26.68 3.82
N LYS A 58 -14.71 -27.86 3.76
CA LYS A 58 -14.82 -28.91 4.79
C LYS A 58 -14.17 -28.53 6.12
N ASP A 59 -13.04 -27.83 6.08
CA ASP A 59 -12.28 -27.46 7.27
C ASP A 59 -12.31 -25.94 7.47
N LYS A 60 -13.18 -25.51 8.40
CA LYS A 60 -13.39 -24.10 8.74
C LYS A 60 -12.24 -23.51 9.55
N GLU A 61 -11.44 -24.34 10.23
CA GLU A 61 -10.26 -23.86 10.97
C GLU A 61 -9.09 -23.59 10.02
N GLN A 62 -8.91 -24.43 9.00
CA GLN A 62 -7.94 -24.18 7.94
C GLN A 62 -8.23 -22.91 7.15
N LEU A 63 -9.50 -22.51 7.05
CA LEU A 63 -9.91 -21.31 6.34
C LEU A 63 -9.28 -20.04 6.95
N GLN A 64 -9.23 -19.95 8.29
CA GLN A 64 -8.57 -18.85 8.98
C GLN A 64 -7.07 -18.79 8.66
N TYR A 65 -6.38 -19.92 8.73
CA TYR A 65 -4.96 -20.00 8.41
C TYR A 65 -4.68 -19.63 6.94
N MET A 66 -5.54 -20.07 6.02
CA MET A 66 -5.43 -19.77 4.61
C MET A 66 -5.59 -18.27 4.33
N VAL A 67 -6.54 -17.61 4.99
CA VAL A 67 -6.74 -16.16 4.89
C VAL A 67 -5.54 -15.39 5.42
N GLU A 68 -4.99 -15.79 6.58
CA GLU A 68 -3.76 -15.20 7.12
C GLU A 68 -2.57 -15.37 6.16
N MET A 69 -2.42 -16.55 5.56
CA MET A 69 -1.38 -16.83 4.58
C MET A 69 -1.52 -15.95 3.33
N LEU A 70 -2.73 -15.85 2.77
CA LEU A 70 -3.05 -15.02 1.61
C LEU A 70 -2.71 -13.56 1.88
N ASN A 71 -3.15 -13.02 3.02
CA ASN A 71 -2.86 -11.64 3.43
C ASN A 71 -1.35 -11.39 3.56
N ARG A 72 -0.63 -12.32 4.19
CA ARG A 72 0.83 -12.24 4.32
C ARG A 72 1.52 -12.25 2.95
N ASP A 73 1.10 -13.12 2.04
CA ASP A 73 1.70 -13.27 0.73
C ASP A 73 1.39 -12.10 -0.20
N LEU A 74 0.17 -11.55 -0.16
CA LEU A 74 -0.21 -10.31 -0.81
C LEU A 74 0.68 -9.15 -0.34
N LYS A 75 0.83 -8.98 0.96
CA LYS A 75 1.72 -7.96 1.55
C LYS A 75 3.16 -8.16 1.09
N LYS A 76 3.67 -9.38 1.10
CA LYS A 76 5.04 -9.70 0.64
C LYS A 76 5.25 -9.37 -0.84
N LYS A 77 4.30 -9.72 -1.70
CA LYS A 77 4.37 -9.47 -3.16
C LYS A 77 4.31 -7.98 -3.48
N THR A 78 3.47 -7.22 -2.77
CA THR A 78 3.34 -5.77 -2.93
C THR A 78 4.55 -5.02 -2.38
N GLU A 79 5.07 -5.43 -1.22
CA GLU A 79 6.29 -4.86 -0.63
C GLU A 79 7.52 -5.06 -1.53
N LYS A 80 7.67 -6.22 -2.19
CA LYS A 80 8.81 -6.47 -3.09
C LYS A 80 8.87 -5.45 -4.23
N LYS A 81 7.71 -5.10 -4.80
CA LYS A 81 7.59 -4.07 -5.85
C LYS A 81 7.87 -2.67 -5.30
N LYS A 82 7.40 -2.36 -4.09
CA LYS A 82 7.65 -1.09 -3.40
C LYS A 82 9.15 -0.89 -3.08
N ARG A 83 9.79 -1.88 -2.47
CA ARG A 83 11.24 -1.86 -2.16
C ARG A 83 12.10 -1.74 -3.42
N ARG A 84 11.70 -2.37 -4.53
CA ARG A 84 12.40 -2.21 -5.81
C ARG A 84 12.30 -0.78 -6.34
N ARG A 85 11.12 -0.14 -6.22
CA ARG A 85 10.94 1.27 -6.59
C ARG A 85 11.73 2.21 -5.67
N GLU A 86 11.74 1.98 -4.37
CA GLU A 86 12.53 2.77 -3.41
C GLU A 86 14.04 2.64 -3.63
N LYS A 87 14.54 1.46 -4.01
CA LYS A 87 15.94 1.27 -4.41
C LYS A 87 16.30 1.97 -5.72
N MET A 88 15.33 2.24 -6.59
CA MET A 88 15.51 2.98 -7.84
C MET A 88 15.34 4.49 -7.66
N ASN A 89 14.89 4.97 -6.50
CA ASN A 89 15.08 6.36 -6.13
C ASN A 89 16.57 6.55 -5.83
N ILE A 90 17.31 6.92 -6.87
CA ILE A 90 18.65 7.48 -6.76
C ILE A 90 18.50 8.65 -5.79
N LYS A 91 19.08 8.51 -4.59
CA LYS A 91 19.15 9.62 -3.64
C LYS A 91 19.79 10.77 -4.40
N ASP A 92 19.06 11.87 -4.55
CA ASP A 92 19.62 13.13 -5.03
C ASP A 92 20.98 13.31 -4.35
N GLN A 93 22.03 13.59 -5.13
CA GLN A 93 23.36 13.80 -4.60
C GLN A 93 23.49 15.30 -4.25
N PRO A 94 23.13 15.75 -3.04
CA PRO A 94 23.23 17.17 -2.67
C PRO A 94 24.66 17.70 -2.80
N TRP A 95 25.64 16.80 -2.64
CA TRP A 95 27.06 17.09 -2.84
C TRP A 95 27.40 17.53 -4.28
N LEU A 96 26.70 17.00 -5.28
CA LEU A 96 26.91 17.39 -6.69
C LEU A 96 26.49 18.85 -6.90
N TYR A 97 25.32 19.25 -6.38
CA TYR A 97 24.85 20.64 -6.43
C TYR A 97 25.78 21.60 -5.67
N ILE A 98 26.25 21.21 -4.48
CA ILE A 98 27.20 22.01 -3.68
C ILE A 98 28.51 22.21 -4.45
N SER A 99 29.04 21.17 -5.09
CA SER A 99 30.29 21.25 -5.87
C SER A 99 30.16 22.22 -7.05
N ILE A 100 29.04 22.18 -7.78
CA ILE A 100 28.75 23.09 -8.90
C ILE A 100 28.64 24.53 -8.40
N LEU A 101 27.95 24.75 -7.28
CA LEU A 101 27.81 26.09 -6.69
C LEU A 101 29.16 26.69 -6.30
N ILE A 102 30.02 25.91 -5.64
CA ILE A 102 31.38 26.34 -5.27
C ILE A 102 32.20 26.69 -6.51
N LEU A 103 32.12 25.87 -7.56
CA LEU A 103 32.84 26.10 -8.81
C LEU A 103 32.41 27.42 -9.47
N ILE A 104 31.10 27.73 -9.48
CA ILE A 104 30.57 29.00 -10.00
C ILE A 104 31.07 30.19 -9.15
N ILE A 105 31.09 30.07 -7.82
CA ILE A 105 31.60 31.12 -6.93
C ILE A 105 33.08 31.39 -7.20
N ILE A 106 33.90 30.35 -7.37
CA ILE A 106 35.33 30.49 -7.68
C ILE A 106 35.52 31.23 -9.01
N LEU A 107 34.77 30.89 -10.05
CA LEU A 107 34.82 31.59 -11.34
C LEU A 107 34.42 33.07 -11.20
N ALA A 108 33.37 33.36 -10.45
CA ALA A 108 32.93 34.73 -10.19
C ALA A 108 33.97 35.55 -9.42
N LEU A 109 34.58 34.98 -8.37
CA LEU A 109 35.64 35.62 -7.61
C LEU A 109 36.88 35.86 -8.46
N SER A 110 37.28 34.88 -9.28
CA SER A 110 38.39 35.04 -10.23
C SER A 110 38.14 36.20 -11.19
N TYR A 111 36.93 36.31 -11.74
CA TYR A 111 36.56 37.41 -12.62
C TYR A 111 36.62 38.78 -11.92
N ILE A 112 36.05 38.88 -10.71
CA ILE A 112 36.06 40.12 -9.92
C ILE A 112 37.49 40.53 -9.56
N PHE A 113 38.34 39.56 -9.18
CA PHE A 113 39.73 39.83 -8.83
C PHE A 113 40.53 40.37 -10.02
N ILE A 114 40.41 39.73 -11.19
CA ILE A 114 41.06 40.19 -12.43
C ILE A 114 40.58 41.59 -12.80
N ARG A 115 39.25 41.83 -12.76
CA ARG A 115 38.68 43.14 -13.08
C ARG A 115 39.17 44.22 -12.12
N LYS A 116 39.21 43.93 -10.81
CA LYS A 116 39.68 44.87 -9.80
C LYS A 116 41.17 45.21 -9.98
N MET A 117 41.99 44.24 -10.39
CA MET A 117 43.40 44.48 -10.69
C MET A 117 43.58 45.33 -11.94
N LEU A 118 42.78 45.11 -12.98
CA LEU A 118 42.79 45.90 -14.22
C LEU A 118 42.24 47.33 -14.07
N THR A 119 41.28 47.56 -13.16
CA THR A 119 40.72 48.91 -12.91
C THR A 119 41.57 49.75 -11.95
N ASN A 120 42.39 49.12 -11.11
CA ASN A 120 43.23 49.81 -10.11
C ASN A 120 44.71 49.98 -10.54
N GLY A 121 45.04 49.71 -11.80
CA GLY A 121 46.33 50.06 -12.42
C GLY A 121 46.15 51.22 -13.39
#